data_AF-F4XB69-F1
#
_entry.id   AF-F4XB69-F1
#
_cell.length_a   1.000
_cell.length_b   1.000
_cell.length_c   1.000
_cell.angle_alpha   90.00
_cell.angle_beta   90.00
_cell.angle_gamma   90.00
#
_symmetry.space_group_name_H-M   'P 1'
#
loop_
_entity.id
_entity.type
_entity.pdbx_description
1 polymer ?
#
loop_
_entity_poly.entity_id
_entity_poly.type
_entity_poly.pdbx_seq_one_letter_code
_entity_poly.pdbx_strand_id
1 'polypeptide(L)' 'MVYSEEELLEAKRQIDSTLHKLAETIKTLEGKENPARYKSQITLAKRRIQAFTLAVDLIQRELEQRTT' A
#
# COMPACT_ATOMS: atom_id res chain seq x y z
N MET A 1 -7.20 20.89 -1.26
CA MET A 1 -8.50 20.25 -0.93
C MET A 1 -8.42 19.85 0.53
N VAL A 2 -9.42 20.17 1.35
CA VAL A 2 -9.46 19.71 2.75
C VAL A 2 -10.31 18.43 2.75
N TYR A 3 -9.69 17.30 3.07
CA TYR A 3 -10.39 16.02 3.22
C TYR A 3 -10.98 15.92 4.62
N SER A 4 -12.16 15.32 4.77
CA SER A 4 -12.76 14.99 6.06
C SER A 4 -11.99 13.87 6.77
N GLU A 5 -12.19 13.74 8.08
CA GLU A 5 -11.60 12.63 8.85
C GLU A 5 -12.08 11.27 8.32
N GLU A 6 -13.36 11.15 7.99
CA GLU A 6 -13.95 9.92 7.44
C GLU A 6 -13.32 9.53 6.10
N GLU A 7 -13.11 10.49 5.19
CA GLU A 7 -12.43 10.25 3.91
C GLU A 7 -10.98 9.81 4.12
N LEU A 8 -10.26 10.42 5.07
CA LEU A 8 -8.88 10.03 5.39
C LEU A 8 -8.81 8.60 5.97
N LEU A 9 -9.72 8.27 6.91
CA LEU A 9 -9.81 6.94 7.48
C LEU A 9 -10.15 5.88 6.43
N GLU A 10 -11.09 6.19 5.52
CA GLU A 10 -11.46 5.28 4.45
C GLU A 10 -10.33 5.12 3.43
N ALA A 11 -9.69 6.21 3.02
CA ALA A 11 -8.53 6.15 2.14
C ALA A 11 -7.41 5.29 2.76
N LYS A 12 -7.12 5.46 4.05
CA LYS A 12 -6.15 4.63 4.77
C LYS A 12 -6.54 3.15 4.72
N ARG A 13 -7.80 2.81 5.07
CA ARG A 13 -8.30 1.42 5.02
C ARG A 13 -8.17 0.78 3.64
N GLN A 14 -8.51 1.52 2.59
CA GLN A 14 -8.41 1.03 1.21
C GLN A 14 -6.96 0.78 0.78
N ILE A 15 -6.05 1.67 1.18
CA ILE A 15 -4.61 1.49 0.90
C ILE A 15 -4.05 0.31 1.69
N ASP A 16 -4.40 0.15 2.97
CA ASP A 16 -3.98 -0.99 3.79
C ASP A 16 -4.45 -2.34 3.18
N SER A 17 -5.69 -2.41 2.69
CA SER A 17 -6.19 -3.58 1.95
C SER A 17 -5.36 -3.87 0.68
N THR A 18 -4.97 -2.81 -0.02
CA THR A 18 -4.16 -2.93 -1.25
C THR A 18 -2.74 -3.38 -0.94
N LEU A 19 -2.13 -2.86 0.13
CA LEU A 19 -0.82 -3.31 0.62
C LEU A 19 -0.81 -4.81 0.91
N HIS A 20 -1.84 -5.31 1.61
CA HIS A 20 -1.98 -6.74 1.90
C HIS A 20 -2.04 -7.57 0.61
N LYS A 21 -2.87 -7.18 -0.35
CA LYS A 21 -2.99 -7.87 -1.65
C LYS A 21 -1.68 -7.86 -2.46
N LEU A 22 -0.93 -6.76 -2.42
CA LEU A 22 0.37 -6.67 -3.09
C LEU A 22 1.40 -7.61 -2.45
N ALA A 23 1.40 -7.73 -1.12
CA ALA A 23 2.29 -8.66 -0.42
C ALA A 23 1.98 -10.12 -0.80
N GLU A 24 0.70 -10.52 -0.82
CA GLU A 24 0.29 -11.87 -1.24
C GLU A 24 0.58 -12.12 -2.73
N THR A 25 0.45 -11.10 -3.58
CA THR A 25 0.84 -11.18 -4.99
C THR A 25 2.33 -11.47 -5.12
N ILE A 26 3.19 -10.78 -4.37
CA ILE A 26 4.64 -11.02 -4.39
C ILE A 26 4.94 -12.47 -3.95
N LYS A 27 4.38 -12.91 -2.82
CA LYS A 27 4.56 -14.30 -2.33
C LYS A 27 4.16 -15.32 -3.39
N THR A 28 3.02 -15.10 -4.04
CA THR A 28 2.50 -15.97 -5.09
C THR A 28 3.43 -16.04 -6.30
N LEU A 29 3.97 -14.90 -6.75
CA LEU A 29 4.87 -14.82 -7.90
C LEU A 29 6.25 -15.38 -7.60
N GLU A 30 6.78 -15.14 -6.39
CA GLU A 30 8.06 -15.68 -5.93
C GLU A 30 8.00 -17.21 -5.73
N GLY A 31 6.82 -17.77 -5.42
CA GLY A 31 6.60 -19.21 -5.28
C GLY A 31 6.30 -19.98 -6.58
N LYS A 32 6.27 -19.32 -7.75
CA LYS A 32 6.10 -20.02 -9.04
C LYS A 32 7.37 -20.78 -9.42
N GLU A 33 7.24 -21.81 -10.27
CA GLU A 33 8.36 -22.65 -10.73
C GLU A 33 9.50 -21.83 -11.39
N ASN A 34 9.17 -20.75 -12.10
CA ASN A 34 10.16 -19.84 -12.70
C ASN A 34 9.88 -18.36 -12.33
N PRO A 35 10.29 -17.90 -11.14
CA PRO A 35 10.04 -16.53 -10.68
C PRO A 35 10.70 -15.46 -11.54
N ALA A 36 11.78 -15.80 -12.26
CA ALA A 36 12.50 -14.87 -13.12
C ALA A 36 11.61 -14.30 -14.25
N ARG A 37 10.59 -15.07 -14.69
CA ARG A 37 9.60 -14.60 -15.69
C ARG A 37 8.69 -13.50 -15.16
N TYR A 38 8.59 -13.35 -13.84
CA TYR A 38 7.73 -12.37 -13.17
C TYR A 38 8.52 -11.23 -12.51
N LYS A 39 9.82 -11.11 -12.81
CA LYS A 39 10.72 -10.14 -12.18
C LYS A 39 10.21 -8.70 -12.26
N SER A 40 9.66 -8.30 -13.40
CA SER A 40 9.10 -6.96 -13.61
C SER A 40 7.87 -6.72 -12.74
N GLN A 41 6.97 -7.69 -12.63
CA GLN A 41 5.76 -7.64 -11.81
C GLN A 41 6.10 -7.58 -10.32
N ILE A 42 7.04 -8.42 -9.86
CA ILE A 42 7.53 -8.42 -8.48
C ILE A 42 8.17 -7.08 -8.14
N THR A 43 9.02 -6.56 -9.03
CA THR A 43 9.67 -5.25 -8.83
C THR A 43 8.65 -4.13 -8.74
N LEU A 44 7.65 -4.12 -9.61
CA LEU A 44 6.60 -3.12 -9.60
C LEU A 44 5.72 -3.22 -8.34
N ALA A 45 5.38 -4.42 -7.90
CA ALA A 45 4.62 -4.64 -6.67
C ALA A 45 5.40 -4.13 -5.44
N LYS A 46 6.71 -4.41 -5.36
CA LYS A 46 7.58 -3.90 -4.28
C LYS A 46 7.63 -2.37 -4.25
N ARG A 47 7.74 -1.72 -5.42
CA ARG A 47 7.69 -0.24 -5.53
C ARG A 47 6.34 0.35 -5.12
N ARG A 48 5.23 -0.31 -5.48
CA ARG A 48 3.88 0.11 -5.08
C ARG A 48 3.70 0.01 -3.57
N ILE A 49 4.19 -1.06 -2.95
CA ILE A 49 4.18 -1.19 -1.49
C ILE A 49 4.90 0.01 -0.86
N GLN A 50 6.11 0.34 -1.30
CA GLN A 50 6.86 1.49 -0.78
C GLN A 50 6.08 2.81 -0.91
N ALA A 51 5.49 3.08 -2.08
CA ALA A 51 4.72 4.30 -2.32
C ALA A 51 3.44 4.36 -1.46
N PHE A 52 2.75 3.24 -1.30
CA PHE A 52 1.51 3.17 -0.53
C PHE A 52 1.77 3.21 0.98
N THR A 53 2.86 2.63 1.48
CA THR A 53 3.29 2.82 2.86
C THR A 53 3.51 4.31 3.16
N LEU A 54 4.22 5.04 2.28
CA LEU A 54 4.41 6.48 2.45
C LEU A 54 3.08 7.25 2.45
N ALA A 55 2.13 6.86 1.59
CA ALA A 55 0.80 7.47 1.57
C ALA A 55 0.03 7.23 2.89
N VAL A 56 0.07 6.00 3.43
CA VAL A 56 -0.53 5.67 4.73
C VAL A 56 0.11 6.49 5.85
N ASP A 57 1.43 6.62 5.88
CA ASP A 57 2.15 7.41 6.89
C ASP A 57 1.80 8.91 6.82
N LEU A 58 1.56 9.44 5.63
CA LEU A 58 1.10 10.82 5.44
C LEU A 58 -0.34 11.01 5.93
N ILE A 59 -1.24 10.09 5.59
CA ILE A 59 -2.64 10.12 6.04
C ILE A 59 -2.72 10.01 7.56
N GLN A 60 -1.94 9.10 8.15
CA GLN A 60 -1.88 8.90 9.60
C GLN A 60 -1.43 10.18 10.33
N ARG A 61 -0.38 10.84 9.82
CA ARG A 61 0.09 12.12 10.38
C ARG A 61 -0.95 13.23 10.32
N GLU A 62 -1.71 13.31 9.22
CA GLU A 62 -2.80 14.28 9.08
C GLU A 62 -3.93 14.01 10.10
N LEU A 63 -4.28 12.74 10.33
CA LEU A 63 -5.28 12.35 11.33
C LEU A 63 -4.83 12.71 12.76
N GLU A 64 -3.56 12.46 13.09
CA GLU A 64 -2.99 12.78 14.41
C GLU A 64 -2.98 14.29 14.69
N GLN A 65 -2.67 15.11 13.68
CA GLN A 65 -2.69 16.57 13.80
C GLN A 65 -4.08 17.14 14.08
N ARG A 66 -5.15 16.42 13.73
CA ARG A 66 -6.54 16.86 13.98
C ARG A 66 -7.07 16.48 15.35
N THR A 67 -6.39 15.56 16.04
CA THR A 67 -6.77 15.11 17.37
C THR A 67 -6.06 15.92 18.47
N THR A 68 -5.07 16.75 18.10
CA THR A 68 -4.29 17.62 19.00
C THR A 68 -4.78 19.06 18.92
#